data_AF-A0A0M3AS45-F1
#
_entry.id   AF-A0A0M3AS45-F1
#
_cell.length_a   1.000
_cell.length_b   1.000
_cell.length_c   1.000
_cell.angle_alpha   90.00
_cell.angle_beta   90.00
_cell.angle_gamma   90.00
#
_symmetry.space_group_name_H-M   'P 1'
#
loop_
_entity.id
_entity.type
_entity.pdbx_description
1 polymer ?
#
loop_
_entity_poly.entity_id
_entity_poly.type
_entity_poly.pdbx_seq_one_letter_code
_entity_poly.pdbx_strand_id
1 'polypeptide(L)' 'MHSFVDIARYNGHPAMQQYQAIVQQIERGDPMHPQEVQEVVDALLEGGFHHQAQMLAGMKVNWDRG' A
#
# COMPACT_ATOMS: atom_id res chain seq x y z
N MET A 1 -32.19 6.18 5.45
CA MET A 1 -31.13 5.17 5.68
C MET A 1 -29.81 5.79 5.23
N HIS A 2 -28.93 6.07 6.19
CA HIS A 2 -27.63 6.67 5.96
C HIS A 2 -26.68 5.68 5.26
N SER A 3 -25.82 6.22 4.40
CA SER A 3 -24.85 5.55 3.54
C SER A 3 -23.78 4.79 4.33
N PHE A 4 -23.82 3.46 4.35
CA PHE A 4 -22.76 2.61 4.92
C PHE A 4 -22.00 1.78 3.86
N VAL A 5 -22.38 1.86 2.59
CA VAL A 5 -21.90 0.93 1.55
C VAL A 5 -20.58 1.37 0.90
N ASP A 6 -20.16 2.63 1.07
CA ASP A 6 -18.94 3.13 0.41
C ASP A 6 -17.66 2.86 1.23
N ILE A 7 -17.77 2.84 2.56
CA ILE A 7 -16.64 2.58 3.46
C ILE A 7 -16.21 1.10 3.37
N ALA A 8 -17.14 0.18 3.16
CA ALA A 8 -16.85 -1.26 3.09
C ALA A 8 -16.05 -1.65 1.83
N ARG A 9 -16.17 -0.91 0.72
CA ARG A 9 -15.34 -1.14 -0.48
C ARG A 9 -13.92 -0.66 -0.31
N TYR A 10 -13.72 0.45 0.40
CA TYR A 10 -12.40 0.97 0.73
C TYR A 10 -11.69 0.16 1.83
N ASN A 11 -12.43 -0.43 2.78
CA ASN A 11 -11.89 -1.19 3.90
C ASN A 11 -11.66 -2.69 3.59
N GLY A 12 -12.30 -3.22 2.54
CA GLY A 12 -12.26 -4.64 2.18
C GLY A 12 -11.34 -5.01 1.01
N HIS A 13 -10.68 -4.03 0.38
CA HIS A 13 -9.78 -4.32 -0.74
C HIS A 13 -8.42 -4.83 -0.23
N PRO A 14 -7.99 -6.05 -0.62
CA PRO A 14 -6.75 -6.66 -0.12
C PRO A 14 -5.52 -5.78 -0.39
N ALA A 15 -5.51 -5.04 -1.51
CA ALA A 15 -4.43 -4.11 -1.86
C ALA A 15 -4.28 -2.94 -0.86
N MET A 16 -5.37 -2.43 -0.29
CA MET A 16 -5.32 -1.36 0.72
C MET A 16 -4.81 -1.87 2.08
N GLN A 17 -5.13 -3.12 2.44
CA GLN A 17 -4.58 -3.75 3.64
C GLN A 17 -3.07 -3.98 3.49
N GLN A 18 -2.62 -4.46 2.32
CA GLN A 18 -1.20 -4.63 2.02
C GLN A 18 -0.45 -3.29 2.00
N TYR A 19 -1.04 -2.25 1.41
CA TYR A 19 -0.50 -0.89 1.46
C TYR A 19 -0.28 -0.40 2.90
N GLN A 20 -1.29 -0.54 3.78
CA GLN A 20 -1.16 -0.13 5.17
C GLN A 20 -0.09 -0.92 5.92
N ALA A 21 0.02 -2.24 5.67
CA ALA A 21 1.04 -3.07 6.28
C ALA A 21 2.45 -2.66 5.86
N ILE A 22 2.67 -2.33 4.58
CA ILE A 22 3.95 -1.82 4.09
C ILE A 22 4.25 -0.44 4.66
N VAL A 23 3.29 0.49 4.65
CA VAL A 23 3.50 1.83 5.22
C VAL A 23 3.89 1.75 6.69
N GLN A 24 3.24 0.90 7.50
CA GLN A 24 3.62 0.71 8.90
C GLN A 24 5.04 0.16 9.07
N GLN A 25 5.49 -0.73 8.19
CA GLN A 25 6.87 -1.24 8.23
C GLN A 25 7.88 -0.15 7.84
N ILE A 26 7.56 0.69 6.83
CA ILE A 26 8.39 1.85 6.45
C ILE A 26 8.49 2.83 7.62
N GLU A 27 7.37 3.14 8.29
CA GLU A 27 7.31 4.05 9.45
C GLU A 27 8.08 3.51 10.66
N ARG A 28 8.10 2.19 10.85
CA ARG A 28 8.92 1.53 11.88
C ARG A 28 10.40 1.51 11.54
N GLY A 29 10.77 1.79 10.29
CA GLY A 29 12.14 1.70 9.81
C GLY A 29 12.62 0.26 9.65
N ASP A 30 11.69 -0.70 9.54
CA ASP A 30 12.02 -2.08 9.24
C ASP A 30 12.55 -2.19 7.80
N PRO A 31 13.66 -2.93 7.58
CA PRO A 31 14.16 -3.18 6.24
C PRO A 31 13.12 -3.98 5.47
N MET A 32 12.82 -3.54 4.26
CA MET A 32 11.82 -4.17 3.41
C MET A 32 12.42 -4.52 2.07
N HIS A 33 12.07 -5.69 1.54
CA HIS A 33 12.54 -6.07 0.23
C HIS A 33 11.84 -5.23 -0.85
N PRO A 34 12.59 -4.67 -1.82
CA PRO A 34 12.00 -3.86 -2.89
C PRO A 34 11.00 -4.65 -3.74
N GLN A 35 11.11 -5.98 -3.77
CA GLN A 35 10.14 -6.86 -4.43
C GLN A 35 8.77 -6.85 -3.72
N GLU A 36 8.73 -6.95 -2.40
CA GLU A 36 7.46 -6.92 -1.65
C GLU A 36 6.71 -5.60 -1.88
N VAL A 37 7.45 -4.49 -1.90
CA VAL A 37 6.87 -3.19 -2.21
C VAL A 37 6.33 -3.13 -3.65
N GLN A 38 7.07 -3.69 -4.60
CA GLN A 38 6.65 -3.74 -6.00
C GLN A 38 5.38 -4.58 -6.20
N GLU A 39 5.23 -5.69 -5.49
CA GLU A 39 4.02 -6.53 -5.52
C GLU A 39 2.79 -5.75 -5.02
N VAL A 40 2.94 -4.96 -3.96
CA VAL A 40 1.84 -4.13 -3.44
C VAL A 40 1.54 -2.95 -4.36
N VAL A 41 2.56 -2.34 -4.97
CA VAL A 41 2.36 -1.30 -6.00
C VAL A 41 1.55 -1.85 -7.17
N ASP A 42 1.87 -3.06 -7.65
CA ASP A 42 1.16 -3.71 -8.75
C ASP A 42 -0.30 -3.99 -8.37
N ALA A 43 -0.54 -4.58 -7.20
CA ALA A 43 -1.88 -4.84 -6.68
C ALA A 43 -2.72 -3.56 -6.49
N LEU A 44 -2.08 -2.44 -6.12
CA LEU A 44 -2.74 -1.13 -6.05
C LEU A 44 -3.09 -0.58 -7.43
N LEU A 45 -2.22 -0.75 -8.43
CA LEU A 45 -2.49 -0.35 -9.81
C LEU A 45 -3.64 -1.16 -10.40
N GLU A 46 -3.63 -2.49 -10.24
CA GLU A 46 -4.71 -3.38 -10.64
C GLU A 46 -6.04 -3.04 -9.95
N GLY A 47 -5.98 -2.65 -8.67
CA GLY A 47 -7.13 -2.19 -7.90
C GLY A 47 -7.62 -0.78 -8.24
N GLY A 48 -6.92 -0.05 -9.13
CA GLY A 48 -7.26 1.32 -9.51
C GLY A 48 -6.75 2.41 -8.55
N PHE A 49 -5.99 2.05 -7.52
CA PHE A 49 -5.42 2.93 -6.49
C PHE A 49 -4.09 3.55 -6.92
N HIS A 50 -4.10 4.23 -8.06
CA HIS A 50 -2.90 4.81 -8.68
C HIS A 50 -2.18 5.83 -7.77
N HIS A 51 -2.92 6.61 -6.98
CA HIS A 51 -2.33 7.61 -6.08
C HIS A 51 -1.52 6.95 -4.95
N GLN A 52 -2.06 5.89 -4.34
CA GLN A 52 -1.38 5.10 -3.30
C GLN A 52 -0.16 4.38 -3.87
N ALA A 53 -0.28 3.81 -5.08
CA ALA A 53 0.83 3.19 -5.78
C ALA A 53 1.99 4.17 -6.02
N GLN A 54 1.69 5.41 -6.44
CA GLN A 54 2.69 6.45 -6.63
C GLN A 54 3.32 6.95 -5.32
N MET A 55 2.52 7.12 -4.26
CA MET A 55 3.06 7.47 -2.94
C MET A 55 4.01 6.39 -2.44
N LEU A 56 3.61 5.12 -2.55
CA LEU A 56 4.45 4.00 -2.17
C LEU A 56 5.72 3.99 -3.03
N ALA A 57 5.61 4.00 -4.35
CA ALA A 57 6.76 4.13 -5.28
C ALA A 57 7.72 5.30 -4.94
N GLY A 58 7.20 6.42 -4.44
CA GLY A 58 7.96 7.60 -4.04
C GLY A 58 8.64 7.49 -2.67
N MET A 59 8.18 6.62 -1.77
CA MET A 59 8.77 6.36 -0.44
C MET A 59 10.04 5.49 -0.50
N LYS A 60 10.65 5.32 -1.68
CA LYS A 60 11.82 4.49 -2.03
C LYS A 60 13.09 4.72 -1.20
N VAL A 61 13.09 5.67 -0.27
CA VAL A 61 14.27 6.09 0.50
C VAL A 61 14.80 5.01 1.47
N ASN A 62 14.02 4.00 1.86
CA ASN A 62 14.42 2.99 2.86
C ASN A 62 14.38 1.52 2.40
N TRP A 63 14.17 1.23 1.12
CA TRP A 63 13.97 -0.17 0.66
C TRP A 63 15.26 -0.93 0.35
N ASP A 64 16.38 -0.20 0.26
CA ASP A 64 17.69 -0.74 -0.13
C ASP A 64 18.73 -0.47 0.97
N ARG A 65 18.32 -0.54 2.24
CA ARG A 65 19.23 -0.65 3.38
C ARG A 65 19.19 -2.07 3.93
N GLY A 66 19.50 -3.02 3.05
CA GLY A 66 19.86 -4.40 3.39
C GLY A 66 21.37 -4.56 3.28
#